data_AF-A0A842UAF6-F1
#
_entry.id   AF-A0A842UAF6-F1
#
_cell.length_a   1.000
_cell.length_b   1.000
_cell.length_c   1.000
_cell.angle_alpha   90.00
_cell.angle_beta   90.00
_cell.angle_gamma   90.00
#
_symmetry.space_group_name_H-M   'P 1'
#
loop_
_entity.id
_entity.type
_entity.pdbx_description
1 polymer ?
#
loop_
_entity_poly.entity_id
_entity_poly.type
_entity_poly.pdbx_seq_one_letter_code
_entity_poly.pdbx_strand_id
1 'polypeptide(L)'
;MRGRPVKSQIRQNIIEILYYLKRGYGYDISKIYNSVFPAVTMRSVYYHLRKGVDLNEIVIHKIKTESGEYSWGNAVEKTYYMLGPEAKAKGIPKIKSFLTRRKRR
;
A
#
# COMPACT_ATOMS: atom_id res chain seq x y z
N MET A 1 -4.63 -22.89 0.99
CA MET A 1 -5.69 -22.32 1.85
C MET A 1 -6.37 -21.15 1.14
N ARG A 2 -7.65 -21.30 0.76
CA ARG A 2 -8.50 -20.20 0.29
C ARG A 2 -9.29 -19.66 1.49
N GLY A 3 -8.77 -18.61 2.13
CA GLY A 3 -9.40 -17.95 3.28
C GLY A 3 -8.94 -16.49 3.36
N ARG A 4 -9.71 -15.65 4.06
CA ARG A 4 -9.35 -14.23 4.24
C ARG A 4 -7.98 -14.16 4.92
N PRO A 5 -7.00 -13.41 4.38
CA PRO A 5 -5.67 -13.34 4.99
C PRO A 5 -5.75 -12.77 6.41
N VAL A 6 -4.92 -13.31 7.29
CA VAL A 6 -4.80 -12.81 8.67
C VAL A 6 -4.30 -11.36 8.68
N LYS A 7 -4.70 -10.59 9.69
CA LYS A 7 -4.35 -9.17 9.85
C LYS A 7 -2.85 -8.89 9.68
N SER A 8 -1.98 -9.71 10.27
CA SER A 8 -0.52 -9.58 10.13
C SER A 8 -0.03 -9.80 8.70
N GLN A 9 -0.62 -10.74 7.96
CA GLN A 9 -0.23 -11.05 6.60
C GLN A 9 -0.57 -9.90 5.64
N ILE A 10 -1.70 -9.23 5.84
CA ILE A 10 -2.07 -8.05 5.03
C ILE A 10 -1.01 -6.95 5.20
N ARG A 11 -0.60 -6.67 6.44
CA ARG A 11 0.43 -5.66 6.72
C ARG A 11 1.79 -6.06 6.14
N GLN A 12 2.20 -7.32 6.28
CA GLN A 12 3.42 -7.82 5.65
C GLN A 12 3.37 -7.60 4.14
N ASN A 13 2.29 -7.98 3.46
CA ASN A 13 2.14 -7.79 2.02
C ASN A 13 2.23 -6.29 1.63
N ILE A 14 1.71 -5.37 2.44
CA ILE A 14 1.86 -3.92 2.23
C ILE A 14 3.32 -3.48 2.35
N ILE A 15 4.05 -3.98 3.35
CA ILE A 15 5.50 -3.75 3.50
C ILE A 15 6.24 -4.23 2.25
N GLU A 16 5.91 -5.41 1.73
CA GLU A 16 6.52 -5.91 0.49
C GLU A 16 6.22 -5.02 -0.73
N ILE A 17 5.00 -4.49 -0.83
CA ILE A 17 4.63 -3.54 -1.89
C ILE A 17 5.48 -2.28 -1.78
N LEU A 18 5.58 -1.70 -0.58
CA LEU A 18 6.36 -0.49 -0.32
C LEU A 18 7.86 -0.71 -0.52
N TYR A 19 8.39 -1.91 -0.23
CA TYR A 19 9.78 -2.27 -0.46
C TYR A 19 10.19 -2.09 -1.93
N TYR A 20 9.32 -2.48 -2.86
CA TYR A 20 9.58 -2.33 -4.29
C TYR A 20 9.17 -0.96 -4.84
N LEU A 21 8.05 -0.39 -4.38
CA LEU A 21 7.60 0.94 -4.83
C LEU A 21 8.51 2.07 -4.34
N LYS A 22 9.18 1.87 -3.20
CA LYS A 22 9.86 2.90 -2.38
C LYS A 22 8.90 3.92 -1.77
N ARG A 23 7.92 4.40 -2.54
CA ARG A 23 6.87 5.34 -2.11
C ARG A 23 5.56 5.03 -2.82
N GLY A 24 4.43 5.09 -2.12
CA GLY A 24 3.11 4.89 -2.71
C GLY A 24 2.02 5.55 -1.88
N TYR A 25 0.92 5.98 -2.51
CA TYR A 25 -0.22 6.54 -1.79
C TYR A 25 -1.28 5.46 -1.52
N GLY A 26 -2.07 5.65 -0.45
CA GLY A 26 -2.92 4.58 0.11
C GLY A 26 -3.81 3.86 -0.91
N TYR A 27 -4.45 4.62 -1.81
CA TYR A 27 -5.31 4.05 -2.85
C TYR A 27 -4.55 3.20 -3.88
N ASP A 28 -3.37 3.64 -4.34
CA ASP A 28 -2.56 2.85 -5.27
C ASP A 28 -2.03 1.57 -4.61
N ILE A 29 -1.61 1.67 -3.35
CA ILE A 29 -1.21 0.50 -2.56
C ILE A 29 -2.37 -0.50 -2.48
N SER A 30 -3.60 -0.03 -2.23
CA SER A 30 -4.78 -0.90 -2.20
C SER A 30 -5.06 -1.59 -3.55
N LYS A 31 -4.88 -0.88 -4.67
CA LYS A 31 -5.05 -1.45 -6.02
C LYS A 31 -4.00 -2.51 -6.33
N ILE A 32 -2.73 -2.21 -6.04
CA ILE A 32 -1.63 -3.17 -6.24
C ILE A 32 -1.87 -4.40 -5.37
N TYR A 33 -2.26 -4.20 -4.11
CA TYR A 33 -2.54 -5.30 -3.19
C TYR A 33 -3.54 -6.28 -3.79
N ASN A 34 -4.73 -5.78 -4.18
CA ASN A 34 -5.80 -6.62 -4.70
C ASN A 34 -5.48 -7.24 -6.08
N SER A 35 -4.47 -6.72 -6.78
CA SER A 35 -3.99 -7.28 -8.05
C SER A 35 -2.98 -8.43 -7.87
N VAL A 36 -2.36 -8.55 -6.69
CA VAL A 36 -1.23 -9.47 -6.43
C VAL A 36 -1.53 -10.49 -5.31
N PHE A 37 -2.48 -10.17 -4.43
CA PHE A 37 -2.82 -10.93 -3.23
C PHE A 37 -4.33 -11.19 -3.16
N PRO A 38 -4.79 -12.12 -2.29
CA PRO A 38 -6.22 -12.31 -2.05
C PRO A 38 -6.88 -10.99 -1.68
N ALA A 39 -7.98 -10.67 -2.37
CA ALA A 39 -8.60 -9.36 -2.26
C ALA A 39 -9.04 -9.02 -0.82
N VAL A 40 -8.83 -7.77 -0.44
CA VAL A 40 -9.32 -7.20 0.82
C VAL A 40 -10.02 -5.86 0.55
N THR A 41 -10.81 -5.41 1.51
CA THR A 41 -11.41 -4.08 1.43
C THR A 41 -10.35 -2.99 1.52
N MET A 42 -10.58 -1.86 0.86
CA MET A 42 -9.71 -0.69 0.96
C MET A 42 -9.54 -0.25 2.42
N ARG A 43 -10.63 -0.27 3.20
CA ARG A 43 -10.60 0.00 4.65
C ARG A 43 -9.58 -0.87 5.40
N SER A 44 -9.47 -2.15 5.03
CA SER A 44 -8.48 -3.06 5.63
C SER A 44 -7.05 -2.61 5.31
N VAL A 45 -6.78 -2.17 4.08
CA VAL A 45 -5.47 -1.65 3.69
C VAL A 45 -5.12 -0.39 4.48
N TYR A 46 -6.05 0.56 4.58
CA TYR A 46 -5.85 1.80 5.35
C TYR A 46 -5.65 1.54 6.84
N TYR A 47 -6.41 0.60 7.43
CA TYR A 47 -6.18 0.15 8.80
C TYR A 47 -4.75 -0.38 8.99
N HIS A 48 -4.25 -1.18 8.05
CA HIS A 48 -2.90 -1.74 8.14
C HIS A 48 -1.79 -0.73 7.84
N LEU A 49 -2.03 0.25 6.97
CA LEU A 49 -1.13 1.38 6.79
C LEU A 49 -1.02 2.18 8.09
N ARG A 50 -2.16 2.52 8.72
CA ARG A 50 -2.15 3.21 10.01
C ARG A 50 -1.45 2.40 11.08
N LYS A 51 -1.79 1.11 11.21
CA LYS A 51 -1.15 0.25 12.21
C LYS A 51 0.34 0.06 11.96
N GLY A 52 0.79 0.02 10.71
CA GLY A 52 2.21 -0.03 10.37
C GLY A 52 2.95 1.26 10.72
N VAL A 53 2.27 2.41 10.62
CA VAL A 53 2.79 3.69 11.12
C VAL A 53 2.92 3.67 12.64
N ASP A 54 1.89 3.21 13.35
CA ASP A 54 1.94 3.11 14.82
C ASP A 54 3.05 2.16 15.31
N LEU A 55 3.50 1.23 14.47
CA LEU A 55 4.57 0.25 14.77
C LEU A 55 5.94 0.65 14.20
N ASN A 56 6.08 1.82 13.58
CA ASN A 56 7.29 2.28 12.88
C ASN A 56 7.78 1.35 11.74
N GLU A 57 6.94 0.43 11.27
CA GLU A 57 7.20 -0.40 10.09
C GLU A 57 6.93 0.39 8.79
N ILE A 58 6.11 1.44 8.87
CA ILE A 58 5.74 2.31 7.76
C ILE A 58 5.86 3.74 8.28
N VAL A 59 6.23 4.70 7.42
CA VAL A 59 6.17 6.12 7.77
C VAL A 59 5.40 6.89 6.71
N ILE A 60 4.77 7.99 7.14
CA ILE A 60 4.16 8.96 6.23
C ILE A 60 5.29 9.79 5.63
N HIS A 61 5.46 9.71 4.31
CA HIS A 61 6.46 10.46 3.60
C HIS A 61 6.00 11.90 3.31
N LYS A 62 4.75 12.04 2.84
CA LYS A 62 4.13 13.34 2.57
C LYS A 62 2.62 13.21 2.47
N ILE A 63 1.93 14.32 2.68
CA ILE A 63 0.52 14.47 2.39
C ILE A 63 0.42 15.50 1.27
N LYS A 64 -0.27 15.17 0.17
CA LYS A 64 -0.46 16.07 -0.96
C LYS A 64 -1.94 16.22 -1.25
N THR A 65 -2.42 17.45 -1.26
CA THR A 65 -3.74 17.80 -1.76
C THR A 65 -3.65 17.98 -3.27
N GLU A 66 -4.49 17.28 -4.01
CA GLU A 66 -4.66 17.48 -5.45
C GLU A 66 -6.05 18.05 -5.69
N SER A 67 -6.10 19.27 -6.22
CA SER A 67 -7.34 19.91 -6.66
C SER A 67 -7.79 19.29 -7.99
N GLY A 68 -9.09 19.01 -8.11
CA GLY A 68 -9.69 18.44 -9.32
C GLY A 68 -11.21 18.31 -9.16
N GLU A 69 -11.91 18.21 -10.28
CA GLU A 69 -13.35 17.93 -10.28
C GLU A 69 -13.59 16.45 -9.97
N TYR A 70 -13.81 16.15 -8.69
CA TYR A 70 -14.27 14.84 -8.26
C TYR A 70 -15.76 14.90 -7.92
N SER A 71 -16.45 13.77 -8.08
CA SER A 71 -17.88 13.64 -7.76
C SER A 71 -18.26 13.94 -6.31
N TRP A 72 -17.28 14.18 -5.42
CA TRP A 72 -17.47 14.43 -3.99
C TRP A 72 -16.70 15.66 -3.47
N GLY A 73 -16.20 16.52 -4.35
CA GLY A 73 -15.52 17.76 -3.98
C GLY A 73 -14.35 18.15 -4.87
N ASN A 74 -13.81 19.35 -4.64
CA ASN A 74 -12.82 19.99 -5.51
C ASN A 74 -11.36 19.61 -5.20
N ALA A 75 -11.13 18.72 -4.23
CA ALA A 75 -9.80 18.30 -3.83
C ALA A 75 -9.78 16.91 -3.19
N VAL A 76 -8.70 16.17 -3.40
CA VAL A 76 -8.43 14.90 -2.74
C VAL A 76 -7.09 14.94 -2.03
N GLU A 77 -7.07 14.48 -0.78
CA GLU A 77 -5.84 14.31 -0.03
C GLU A 77 -5.23 12.92 -0.30
N LYS A 78 -3.96 12.91 -0.71
CA LYS A 78 -3.16 11.70 -0.89
C LYS A 78 -2.06 11.65 0.16
N THR A 79 -2.22 10.75 1.13
CA THR A 79 -1.14 10.36 2.03
C THR A 79 -0.21 9.37 1.32
N TYR A 80 1.06 9.73 1.18
CA TYR A 80 2.12 8.88 0.66
C TYR A 80 2.88 8.21 1.80
N TYR A 81 3.11 6.92 1.65
CA TYR A 81 3.78 6.08 2.61
C TYR A 81 5.10 5.53 2.04
N MET A 82 6.03 5.22 2.94
CA MET A 82 7.28 4.52 2.64
C MET A 82 7.61 3.57 3.79
N LEU A 83 8.64 2.73 3.61
CA LEU A 83 9.10 1.86 4.69
C LEU A 83 9.65 2.68 5.86
N GLY A 84 9.27 2.27 7.06
CA GLY A 84 9.83 2.78 8.31
C GLY A 84 11.08 2.00 8.74
N PRO A 85 11.74 2.44 9.82
CA PRO A 85 12.97 1.81 10.33
C PRO A 85 12.75 0.37 10.80
N GLU A 86 11.57 0.03 11.32
CA GLU A 86 11.27 -1.34 11.82
C GLU A 86 10.73 -2.27 10.72
N ALA A 87 10.71 -1.80 9.46
CA ALA A 87 10.17 -2.58 8.36
C ALA A 87 11.05 -3.79 8.04
N LYS A 88 10.48 -4.99 8.13
CA LYS A 88 11.14 -6.24 7.75
C LYS A 88 10.55 -6.80 6.47
N ALA A 89 11.02 -6.27 5.34
CA ALA A 89 10.64 -6.78 4.02
C ALA A 89 11.38 -8.10 3.71
N LYS A 90 10.65 -9.06 3.14
CA LYS A 90 11.13 -10.39 2.72
C LYS A 90 11.56 -10.41 1.25
N GLY A 91 11.18 -9.39 0.47
CA GLY A 91 11.53 -9.29 -0.95
C GLY A 91 10.74 -10.27 -1.81
N ILE A 92 9.40 -10.29 -1.68
CA ILE A 92 8.58 -11.26 -2.43
C ILE A 92 8.65 -11.00 -3.96
N PRO A 93 9.20 -11.94 -4.77
CA PRO A 93 9.46 -11.71 -6.19
C PRO A 93 8.23 -11.38 -7.05
N LYS A 94 7.05 -11.94 -6.70
CA LYS A 94 5.82 -11.74 -7.49
C LYS A 94 5.43 -10.27 -7.61
N ILE A 95 5.76 -9.45 -6.62
CA ILE A 95 5.48 -8.01 -6.62
C ILE A 95 6.40 -7.31 -7.61
N LYS A 96 7.69 -7.65 -7.61
CA LYS A 96 8.66 -7.16 -8.59
C LYS A 96 8.17 -7.45 -10.01
N SER A 97 7.77 -8.69 -10.28
CA SER A 97 7.24 -9.10 -11.59
C SER A 97 5.99 -8.30 -11.99
N PHE A 98 5.05 -8.10 -11.06
CA PHE A 98 3.86 -7.30 -11.29
C PHE A 98 4.18 -5.84 -11.63
N LEU A 99 5.07 -5.20 -10.87
CA LEU A 99 5.45 -3.80 -11.07
C LEU A 99 6.25 -3.59 -12.37
N THR A 100 7.14 -4.52 -12.73
CA THR A 100 7.84 -4.48 -14.01
C THR A 100 6.87 -4.54 -15.18
N ARG A 101 5.85 -5.41 -15.12
CA ARG A 101 4.81 -5.48 -16.14
C ARG A 101 3.97 -4.21 -16.20
N ARG A 102 3.65 -3.62 -15.05
CA ARG A 102 2.89 -2.37 -14.95
C ARG A 102 3.61 -1.18 -15.59
N LYS A 103 4.94 -1.08 -15.47
CA LYS A 103 5.75 0.01 -16.05
C LYS A 103 5.89 -0.04 -17.59
N ARG A 104 5.60 -1.19 -18.20
CA ARG A 104 5.65 -1.37 -19.67
C ARG A 104 4.34 -0.97 -20.37
N ARG A 105 3.34 -0.54 -19.61
CA ARG A 105 2.07 0.03 -20.08
C ARG A 105 2.06 1.51 -19.77
#